data_AF-A0A392NH90-F1
#
_entry.id   AF-A0A392NH90-F1
#
_cell.length_a   1.000
_cell.length_b   1.000
_cell.length_c   1.000
_cell.angle_alpha   90.00
_cell.angle_beta   90.00
_cell.angle_gamma   90.00
#
_symmetry.space_group_name_H-M   'P 1'
#
loop_
_entity.id
_entity.type
_entity.pdbx_description
1 polymer ?
#
loop_
_entity_poly.entity_id
_entity_poly.type
_entity_poly.pdbx_seq_one_letter_code
_entity_poly.pdbx_strand_id
1 'polypeptide(L)' 'MIVILVHFDNIEGPHVDFVNPINPIEKLEGADKRGRKLRFYNSEIHSAAFALPAFLKSE' A
#
# COMPACT_ATOMS: atom_id res chain seq x y z
N MET A 1 -7.45 2.29 3.73
CA MET A 1 -6.50 1.31 3.15
C MET A 1 -7.03 -0.12 3.33
N ILE A 2 -7.39 -0.52 4.55
CA ILE A 2 -7.89 -1.88 4.85
C ILE A 2 -9.19 -2.25 4.10
N VAL A 3 -10.16 -1.32 3.98
CA VAL A 3 -11.45 -1.60 3.31
C VAL A 3 -11.34 -1.77 1.78
N ILE A 4 -10.30 -1.18 1.16
CA ILE A 4 -10.10 -1.31 -0.30
C ILE A 4 -9.53 -2.69 -0.64
N LEU A 5 -8.59 -3.20 0.17
CA LEU A 5 -7.97 -4.52 -0.01
C LEU A 5 -9.02 -5.65 -0.06
N VAL A 6 -9.97 -5.68 0.88
CA VAL A 6 -11.01 -6.73 0.97
C VAL A 6 -11.93 -6.77 -0.24
N HIS A 7 -12.18 -5.63 -0.89
CA HIS A 7 -13.00 -5.58 -2.09
C HIS A 7 -12.26 -6.10 -3.34
N PHE A 8 -10.93 -5.94 -3.39
CA PHE A 8 -10.12 -6.42 -4.52
C PHE A 8 -9.82 -7.92 -4.47
N ASP A 9 -9.82 -8.56 -3.30
CA ASP A 9 -9.63 -10.02 -3.16
C ASP A 9 -10.73 -10.87 -3.82
N ASN A 10 -11.90 -10.28 -4.13
CA ASN A 10 -13.05 -10.98 -4.71
C ASN A 10 -13.33 -10.60 -6.18
N ILE A 11 -12.42 -9.88 -6.84
CA ILE A 11 -12.59 -9.48 -8.25
C ILE A 11 -11.68 -10.34 -9.11
N GLU A 12 -12.25 -11.10 -10.05
CA GLU A 12 -11.48 -11.80 -11.09
C GLU A 12 -10.78 -10.77 -12.00
N GLY A 13 -9.55 -10.42 -11.63
CA GLY A 13 -8.76 -9.39 -12.28
C GLY A 13 -7.27 -9.74 -12.32
N PRO A 14 -6.45 -8.88 -12.94
CA PRO A 14 -4.99 -9.06 -12.95
C PRO A 14 -4.46 -9.19 -11.54
N HIS A 15 -3.53 -10.13 -11.32
CA HIS A 15 -2.90 -10.31 -10.00
C HIS A 15 -2.30 -9.00 -9.49
N VAL A 16 -2.74 -8.56 -8.32
CA VAL A 16 -2.27 -7.33 -7.67
C VAL A 16 -1.29 -7.70 -6.56
N ASP A 17 -0.04 -7.27 -6.68
CA ASP A 17 0.92 -7.34 -5.58
C ASP A 17 0.70 -6.15 -4.64
N PHE A 18 0.07 -6.41 -3.49
CA PHE A 18 -0.18 -5.39 -2.49
C PHE A 18 1.05 -5.05 -1.64
N VAL A 19 2.08 -5.89 -1.60
CA VAL A 19 3.28 -5.66 -0.79
C VAL A 19 4.21 -4.66 -1.47
N ASN A 20 4.29 -4.72 -2.80
CA ASN A 20 5.17 -3.88 -3.62
C ASN A 20 4.36 -2.90 -4.47
N PRO A 21 4.21 -1.62 -4.05
CA PRO A 21 3.39 -0.67 -4.78
C PRO A 21 4.05 -0.29 -6.11
N ILE A 22 3.41 -0.63 -7.23
CA ILE A 22 3.89 -0.32 -8.60
C ILE A 22 3.97 1.20 -8.82
N ASN A 23 3.07 1.97 -8.20
CA ASN A 23 2.97 3.41 -8.38
C ASN A 23 2.98 4.15 -7.04
N PRO A 24 4.14 4.30 -6.38
CA PRO A 24 4.23 4.96 -5.09
C PRO A 24 4.05 6.48 -5.24
N ILE A 25 3.32 7.08 -4.30
CA ILE A 25 2.88 8.49 -4.36
C ILE A 25 4.08 9.45 -4.38
N GLU A 26 5.22 9.08 -3.80
CA GLU A 26 6.47 9.86 -3.84
C GLU A 26 7.03 10.05 -5.26
N LYS A 27 6.80 9.07 -6.15
CA LYS A 27 7.31 9.09 -7.53
C LYS A 27 6.30 9.69 -8.50
N LEU A 28 5.12 10.08 -8.03
CA LEU A 28 4.09 10.69 -8.86
C LEU A 28 4.38 12.17 -9.10
N GLU A 29 4.51 12.54 -10.38
CA GLU A 29 4.62 13.94 -10.76
C GLU A 29 3.40 14.75 -10.27
N GLY A 30 3.65 15.75 -9.44
CA GLY A 30 2.60 16.62 -8.90
C GLY A 30 2.07 16.24 -7.51
N ALA A 31 2.57 15.16 -6.89
CA ALA A 31 2.26 14.82 -5.51
C ALA A 31 2.63 15.97 -4.55
N ASP A 32 3.82 16.56 -4.72
CA ASP A 32 4.26 17.73 -3.94
C ASP A 32 3.52 19.02 -4.34
N LYS A 33 3.08 19.13 -5.60
CA LYS A 33 2.43 20.34 -6.14
C LYS A 33 1.03 20.58 -5.56
N ARG A 34 0.42 19.57 -4.94
CA ARG A 34 -0.95 19.66 -4.40
C ARG A 34 -1.00 20.06 -2.92
N GLY A 35 0.11 20.53 -2.36
CA GLY A 35 0.20 21.09 -0.99
C GLY A 35 0.05 20.07 0.14
N ARG A 36 -0.15 18.78 -0.19
CA ARG A 36 -0.25 17.68 0.77
C ARG A 36 1.09 16.98 0.86
N LYS A 37 2.04 17.61 1.58
CA LYS A 37 3.30 16.96 1.94
C LYS A 37 2.97 15.64 2.65
N LEU A 38 3.39 14.51 2.08
CA LEU A 38 3.25 13.21 2.73
C LEU A 38 3.98 13.27 4.09
N ARG A 39 3.23 13.04 5.17
CA ARG A 39 3.77 13.15 6.54
C ARG A 39 4.29 11.81 7.07
N PHE A 40 3.69 10.70 6.65
CA PHE A 40 3.90 9.39 7.28
C PHE A 40 3.97 8.23 6.30
N TYR A 41 3.33 8.32 5.13
CA TYR A 41 3.30 7.23 4.16
C TYR A 41 4.44 7.38 3.16
N ASN A 42 5.19 6.29 2.96
CA ASN A 42 6.18 6.14 1.91
C ASN A 42 6.23 4.67 1.45
N SER A 43 6.97 4.36 0.39
CA SER A 43 7.12 2.99 -0.13
C SER A 43 7.62 2.00 0.93
N GLU A 44 8.54 2.41 1.81
CA GLU A 44 9.13 1.56 2.83
C GLU A 44 8.11 1.23 3.94
N ILE A 45 7.40 2.23 4.43
CA ILE A 45 6.32 2.10 5.43
C ILE A 45 5.17 1.26 4.86
N HIS A 46 4.87 1.39 3.56
CA HIS A 46 3.86 0.57 2.91
C HIS A 46 4.20 -0.91 3.00
N SER A 47 5.41 -1.33 2.57
CA SER A 47 5.82 -2.73 2.63
C SER A 47 5.97 -3.22 4.08
N ALA A 48 6.48 -2.38 4.98
CA ALA A 48 6.59 -2.70 6.40
C ALA A 48 5.23 -2.92 7.09
N ALA A 49 4.15 -2.29 6.61
CA ALA A 49 2.80 -2.50 7.16
C ALA A 49 2.30 -3.94 6.99
N PHE A 50 2.85 -4.70 6.03
CA PHE A 50 2.56 -6.12 5.82
C PHE A 50 3.44 -7.05 6.68
N ALA A 51 4.46 -6.52 7.35
CA ALA A 51 5.29 -7.27 8.29
C ALA A 51 4.52 -7.46 9.61
N LEU A 52 3.54 -8.37 9.61
CA LEU A 52 2.76 -8.67 10.79
C LEU A 52 3.62 -9.28 11.90
N PRO A 53 3.27 -9.10 13.19
CA PRO A 53 3.92 -9.80 14.29
C PRO A 53 3.83 -11.32 14.13
N ALA A 54 4.81 -12.06 14.66
CA ALA A 54 4.91 -13.52 14.49
C ALA A 54 3.66 -14.27 14.95
N PHE A 55 3.00 -13.81 16.01
CA PHE A 55 1.77 -14.41 16.54
C PHE A 55 0.53 -14.21 15.63
N LEU A 56 0.62 -13.36 14.61
CA LEU A 56 -0.45 -13.08 13.65
C LEU A 56 -0.16 -13.70 12.26
N LYS A 57 1.04 -14.27 12.04
CA LYS A 57 1.42 -14.90 10.76
C LYS A 57 0.94 -16.35 10.62
N SER A 58 0.47 -16.95 11.70
CA SER A 58 0.02 -18.35 11.74
C SER A 58 -1.50 -18.43 11.79
N GLU A 59 -2.12 -18.55 10.62
CA GLU A 59 -3.39 -19.26 10.41
C GLU A 59 -3.23 -20.17 9.19
#